data_AF-A0A7C2YRI1-F1
#
_entry.id   AF-A0A7C2YRI1-F1
#
_cell.length_a   1.000
_cell.length_b   1.000
_cell.length_c   1.000
_cell.angle_alpha   90.00
_cell.angle_beta   90.00
_cell.angle_gamma   90.00
#
_symmetry.space_group_name_H-M   'P 1'
#
loop_
_entity.id
_entity.type
_entity.pdbx_description
1 polymer ?
#
loop_
_entity_poly.entity_id
_entity_poly.type
_entity_poly.pdbx_seq_one_letter_code
_entity_poly.pdbx_strand_id
1 'polypeptide(L)'
;MSRLREAAPGLIEGLSSVEASMIGTYAYIFGANGTSLLWAVLLPFILWPFIEYAASVIGSEDHVTFLEVIRRRFGDVPAAISALSLMASNVSAMVVEVTAASLAISMFFQARWPLFIPVSMAILFLAPSVTGKRWTAVILAGSLPMLAFPAAAVLYVLHGSAARTV
;
A
#
# COMPACT_ATOMS: atom_id res chain seq x y z
N MET A 1 -2.56 26.47 -10.33
CA MET A 1 -2.74 25.48 -9.25
C MET A 1 -1.35 25.04 -8.80
N SER A 2 -1.11 24.72 -7.51
CA SER A 2 0.23 24.35 -7.04
C SER A 2 0.55 22.92 -7.47
N ARG A 3 1.74 22.65 -8.05
CA ARG A 3 2.21 21.31 -8.50
C ARG A 3 1.99 20.19 -7.47
N LEU A 4 2.04 20.52 -6.18
CA LEU A 4 1.76 19.61 -5.06
C LEU A 4 0.32 19.04 -5.02
N ARG A 5 -0.67 19.80 -5.51
CA ARG A 5 -2.07 19.35 -5.60
C ARG A 5 -2.28 18.39 -6.77
N GLU A 6 -1.53 18.59 -7.85
CA GLU A 6 -1.56 17.72 -9.04
C GLU A 6 -0.82 16.41 -8.78
N ALA A 7 0.20 16.41 -7.91
CA ALA A 7 0.93 15.20 -7.50
C ALA A 7 0.18 14.33 -6.46
N ALA A 8 -0.86 14.85 -5.81
CA ALA A 8 -1.53 14.17 -4.71
C ALA A 8 -2.12 12.79 -5.09
N PRO A 9 -2.80 12.60 -6.23
CA PRO A 9 -3.28 11.28 -6.65
C PRO A 9 -2.15 10.27 -6.86
N GLY A 10 -1.05 10.70 -7.50
CA GLY A 10 0.12 9.84 -7.70
C GLY A 10 0.83 9.47 -6.40
N LEU A 11 0.81 10.36 -5.40
CA LEU A 11 1.32 10.04 -4.06
C LEU A 11 0.41 9.06 -3.32
N ILE A 12 -0.91 9.14 -3.47
CA ILE A 12 -1.83 8.16 -2.87
C ILE A 12 -1.52 6.77 -3.42
N GLU A 13 -1.40 6.65 -4.74
CA GLU A 13 -1.12 5.37 -5.38
C GLU A 13 0.28 4.83 -5.06
N GLY A 14 1.27 5.72 -4.99
CA GLY A 14 2.61 5.35 -4.54
C GLY A 14 2.63 4.79 -3.11
N LEU A 15 1.67 5.18 -2.26
CA LEU A 15 1.57 4.71 -0.88
C LEU A 15 0.73 3.43 -0.74
N SER A 16 -0.34 3.27 -1.53
CA SER A 16 -1.07 2.00 -1.59
C SER A 16 -0.17 0.85 -2.08
N SER A 17 0.85 1.17 -2.87
CA SER A 17 1.83 0.22 -3.38
C SER A 17 2.73 -0.42 -2.31
N VAL A 18 2.69 0.03 -1.06
CA VAL A 18 3.49 -0.55 0.03
C VAL A 18 2.59 -0.88 1.23
N GLU A 19 1.80 -1.92 1.02
CA GLU A 19 0.90 -2.49 2.01
C GLU A 19 1.60 -3.49 2.95
N ALA A 20 1.01 -3.72 4.11
CA ALA A 20 1.53 -4.60 5.15
C ALA A 20 1.65 -6.07 4.69
N SER A 21 0.77 -6.51 3.79
CA SER A 21 0.82 -7.82 3.11
C SER A 21 2.12 -7.99 2.31
N MET A 22 2.53 -6.95 1.59
CA MET A 22 3.76 -6.94 0.83
C MET A 22 4.98 -7.01 1.75
N ILE A 23 4.98 -6.22 2.83
CA ILE A 23 6.06 -6.25 3.84
C ILE A 23 6.18 -7.63 4.49
N GLY A 24 5.06 -8.27 4.84
CA GLY A 24 5.05 -9.63 5.39
C GLY A 24 5.64 -10.66 4.42
N THR A 25 5.30 -10.56 3.13
CA THR A 25 5.87 -11.41 2.08
C THR A 25 7.37 -11.20 1.94
N TYR A 26 7.83 -9.95 1.93
CA TYR A 26 9.26 -9.61 1.88
C TYR A 26 10.00 -10.14 3.10
N ALA A 27 9.45 -9.97 4.29
CA ALA A 27 10.04 -10.50 5.52
C ALA A 27 10.18 -12.02 5.48
N TYR A 28 9.19 -12.74 4.96
CA TYR A 28 9.24 -14.20 4.79
C TYR A 28 10.31 -14.62 3.77
N ILE A 29 10.28 -14.05 2.56
CA ILE A 29 11.18 -14.46 1.47
C ILE A 29 12.63 -14.06 1.75
N PHE A 30 12.89 -12.81 2.15
CA PHE A 30 14.26 -12.34 2.43
C PHE A 30 14.78 -12.80 3.79
N GLY A 31 13.89 -13.15 4.72
CA GLY A 31 14.27 -13.84 5.95
C GLY A 31 14.87 -15.22 5.66
N ALA A 32 14.31 -15.95 4.69
CA ALA A 32 14.82 -17.27 4.30
C ALA A 32 16.00 -17.22 3.32
N ASN A 33 16.03 -16.26 2.39
CA ASN A 33 16.99 -16.23 1.27
C ASN A 33 18.05 -15.13 1.39
N GLY A 34 18.05 -14.36 2.47
CA GLY A 34 18.90 -13.18 2.63
C GLY A 34 18.66 -12.17 1.51
N THR A 35 19.70 -11.44 1.11
CA THR A 35 19.61 -10.38 0.08
C THR A 35 19.75 -10.88 -1.37
N SER A 36 19.88 -12.19 -1.57
CA SER A 36 20.19 -12.80 -2.88
C SER A 36 19.10 -12.54 -3.95
N LEU A 37 17.85 -12.37 -3.52
CA LEU A 37 16.71 -12.14 -4.39
C LEU A 37 16.31 -10.65 -4.49
N LEU A 38 17.07 -9.72 -3.90
CA LEU A 38 16.69 -8.29 -3.90
C LEU A 38 16.54 -7.73 -5.32
N TRP A 39 17.33 -8.22 -6.28
CA TRP A 39 17.23 -7.80 -7.68
C TRP A 39 15.85 -8.07 -8.27
N ALA A 40 15.15 -9.12 -7.82
CA ALA A 40 13.84 -9.48 -8.34
C ALA A 40 12.77 -8.44 -7.99
N VAL A 41 12.95 -7.68 -6.91
CA VAL A 41 12.06 -6.59 -6.51
C VAL A 41 12.12 -5.42 -7.49
N LEU A 42 13.26 -5.23 -8.17
CA LEU A 42 13.42 -4.14 -9.15
C LEU A 42 12.53 -4.32 -10.37
N LEU A 43 12.22 -5.56 -10.76
CA LEU A 43 11.40 -5.84 -11.94
C LEU A 43 9.98 -5.25 -11.80
N PRO A 44 9.19 -5.55 -10.74
CA PRO A 44 7.93 -4.87 -10.49
C PRO A 44 8.06 -3.36 -10.45
N PHE A 45 9.05 -2.80 -9.76
CA PHE A 45 9.23 -1.34 -9.67
C PHE A 45 9.46 -0.65 -11.03
N ILE A 46 10.12 -1.34 -11.97
CA ILE A 46 10.33 -0.83 -13.33
C ILE A 46 9.05 -0.95 -14.17
N LEU A 47 8.29 -2.04 -14.00
CA LEU A 47 7.07 -2.30 -14.79
C LEU A 47 5.87 -1.51 -14.28
N TRP A 48 5.82 -1.20 -12.98
CA TRP A 48 4.70 -0.55 -12.32
C TRP A 48 4.27 0.77 -12.98
N PRO A 49 5.18 1.72 -13.30
CA PRO A 49 4.79 2.98 -13.94
C PRO A 49 4.08 2.80 -15.28
N PHE A 50 4.34 1.71 -16.02
CA PHE A 50 3.67 1.44 -17.29
C PHE A 50 2.22 1.00 -17.07
N ILE A 51 1.97 0.22 -16.01
CA ILE A 51 0.62 -0.20 -15.62
C ILE A 51 -0.18 1.04 -15.18
N GLU A 52 0.41 1.89 -14.34
CA GLU A 52 -0.20 3.15 -13.89
C GLU A 52 -0.48 4.10 -15.03
N TYR A 53 0.48 4.24 -15.95
CA TYR A 53 0.29 5.06 -17.14
C TYR A 53 -0.88 4.55 -17.99
N ALA A 54 -0.94 3.24 -18.27
CA ALA A 54 -2.05 2.66 -19.02
C ALA A 54 -3.41 2.88 -18.32
N ALA A 55 -3.47 2.71 -16.99
CA ALA A 55 -4.67 2.99 -16.20
C ALA A 55 -5.07 4.48 -16.27
N SER A 56 -4.09 5.39 -16.26
CA SER A 56 -4.32 6.84 -16.38
C SER A 56 -4.90 7.22 -17.74
N VAL A 57 -4.45 6.59 -18.83
CA VAL A 57 -4.98 6.82 -20.18
C VAL A 57 -6.43 6.36 -20.25
N ILE A 58 -6.74 5.16 -19.75
CA ILE A 58 -8.11 4.64 -19.69
C ILE A 58 -9.04 5.59 -18.90
N GLY A 59 -8.58 6.10 -17.75
CA GLY A 59 -9.38 6.99 -16.92
C GLY A 59 -9.55 8.40 -17.47
N SER A 60 -8.60 8.89 -18.27
CA SER A 60 -8.59 10.28 -18.78
C SER A 60 -9.25 10.44 -20.15
N GLU A 61 -9.08 9.48 -21.06
CA GLU A 61 -9.65 9.57 -22.41
C GLU A 61 -11.13 9.19 -22.43
N ASP A 62 -11.52 8.16 -21.67
CA ASP A 62 -12.89 7.64 -21.75
C ASP A 62 -13.80 8.11 -20.60
N HIS A 63 -13.26 8.71 -19.52
CA HIS A 63 -13.99 9.02 -18.28
C HIS A 63 -14.84 7.85 -17.74
N VAL A 64 -14.48 6.62 -18.07
CA VAL A 64 -15.17 5.40 -17.68
C VAL A 64 -14.28 4.57 -16.77
N THR A 65 -14.91 3.79 -15.89
CA THR A 65 -14.18 2.91 -15.00
C THR A 65 -13.64 1.70 -15.77
N PHE A 66 -12.60 1.06 -15.23
CA PHE A 66 -12.06 -0.18 -15.79
C PHE A 66 -13.16 -1.26 -16.02
N LEU A 67 -14.11 -1.37 -15.09
CA LEU A 67 -15.24 -2.30 -15.19
C LEU A 67 -16.18 -1.94 -16.35
N GLU A 68 -16.41 -0.64 -16.59
CA GLU A 68 -17.22 -0.17 -17.71
C GLU A 68 -16.55 -0.48 -19.06
N VAL A 69 -15.22 -0.35 -19.16
CA VAL A 69 -14.46 -0.77 -20.35
C VAL A 69 -14.65 -2.26 -20.62
N ILE A 70 -14.49 -3.10 -19.59
CA ILE A 70 -14.67 -4.55 -19.73
C ILE A 70 -16.09 -4.87 -20.17
N ARG A 71 -17.08 -4.23 -19.55
CA ARG A 71 -18.50 -4.44 -19.88
C ARG A 71 -18.79 -4.10 -21.33
N ARG A 72 -18.32 -2.94 -21.81
CA ARG A 72 -18.54 -2.48 -23.19
C ARG A 72 -17.86 -3.38 -24.22
N ARG A 73 -16.68 -3.94 -23.89
CA ARG A 73 -15.86 -4.70 -24.85
C ARG A 73 -16.10 -6.20 -24.82
N PHE A 74 -16.42 -6.76 -23.66
CA PHE A 74 -16.50 -8.20 -23.42
C PHE A 74 -17.85 -8.65 -22.82
N GLY A 75 -18.76 -7.72 -22.54
CA GLY A 75 -20.09 -8.00 -22.00
C GLY A 75 -20.15 -8.09 -20.47
N ASP A 76 -21.35 -8.36 -19.95
CA ASP A 76 -21.63 -8.27 -18.52
C ASP A 76 -20.96 -9.37 -17.68
N VAL A 77 -20.81 -10.58 -18.24
CA VAL A 77 -20.26 -11.73 -17.49
C VAL A 77 -18.78 -11.52 -17.14
N PRO A 78 -17.88 -11.20 -18.09
CA PRO A 78 -16.50 -10.87 -17.76
C PRO A 78 -16.38 -9.68 -16.80
N ALA A 79 -17.23 -8.65 -16.99
CA ALA A 79 -17.26 -7.50 -16.09
C ALA A 79 -17.64 -7.88 -14.65
N ALA A 80 -18.63 -8.75 -14.49
CA ALA A 80 -19.04 -9.27 -13.17
C ALA A 80 -17.93 -10.09 -12.51
N ILE A 81 -17.24 -10.96 -13.26
CA ILE A 81 -16.10 -11.73 -12.75
C ILE A 81 -14.97 -10.79 -12.31
N SER A 82 -14.62 -9.79 -13.12
CA SER A 82 -13.62 -8.80 -12.77
C SER A 82 -14.02 -8.00 -11.53
N ALA A 83 -15.30 -7.61 -11.40
CA ALA A 83 -15.80 -6.91 -10.23
C ALA A 83 -15.69 -7.77 -8.95
N LEU A 84 -16.04 -9.05 -9.02
CA LEU A 84 -15.87 -9.99 -7.90
C LEU A 84 -14.40 -10.15 -7.51
N SER A 85 -13.51 -10.25 -8.50
CA SER A 85 -12.06 -10.34 -8.27
C SER A 85 -11.50 -9.10 -7.58
N LEU A 86 -11.88 -7.91 -8.07
CA LEU A 86 -11.49 -6.64 -7.44
C LEU A 86 -12.03 -6.52 -6.01
N MET A 87 -13.28 -6.93 -5.78
CA MET A 87 -13.88 -6.92 -4.45
C MET A 87 -13.13 -7.85 -3.48
N ALA A 88 -12.83 -9.08 -3.91
CA ALA A 88 -12.07 -10.03 -3.09
C ALA A 88 -10.66 -9.51 -2.78
N SER A 89 -9.97 -8.95 -3.77
CA SER A 89 -8.65 -8.34 -3.59
C SER A 89 -8.68 -7.18 -2.59
N ASN A 90 -9.64 -6.25 -2.73
CA ASN A 90 -9.78 -5.10 -1.84
C ASN A 90 -10.11 -5.52 -0.39
N VAL A 91 -11.00 -6.51 -0.22
CA VAL A 91 -11.33 -7.03 1.13
C VAL A 91 -10.11 -7.71 1.75
N SER A 92 -9.36 -8.49 0.98
CA SER A 92 -8.13 -9.13 1.45
C SER A 92 -7.11 -8.10 1.93
N ALA A 93 -6.82 -7.08 1.12
CA ALA A 93 -5.92 -6.00 1.49
C ALA A 93 -6.39 -5.28 2.77
N MET A 94 -7.68 -4.94 2.83
CA MET A 94 -8.28 -4.29 3.99
C MET A 94 -8.12 -5.10 5.29
N VAL A 95 -8.35 -6.41 5.25
CA VAL A 95 -8.19 -7.27 6.44
C VAL A 95 -6.74 -7.25 6.94
N VAL A 96 -5.78 -7.32 6.03
CA VAL A 96 -4.35 -7.29 6.39
C VAL A 96 -3.96 -5.95 6.98
N GLU A 97 -4.36 -4.83 6.38
CA GLU A 97 -4.09 -3.48 6.87
C GLU A 97 -4.67 -3.22 8.26
N VAL A 98 -5.93 -3.62 8.49
CA VAL A 98 -6.58 -3.49 9.79
C VAL A 98 -5.88 -4.31 10.85
N THR A 99 -5.47 -5.53 10.51
CA THR A 99 -4.75 -6.41 11.42
C THR A 99 -3.37 -5.85 11.76
N ALA A 100 -2.63 -5.39 10.75
CA ALA A 100 -1.30 -4.82 10.91
C ALA A 100 -1.34 -3.53 11.75
N ALA A 101 -2.27 -2.62 11.47
CA ALA A 101 -2.48 -1.42 12.25
C ALA A 101 -2.85 -1.74 13.71
N SER A 102 -3.73 -2.72 13.93
CA SER A 102 -4.13 -3.17 15.27
C SER A 102 -2.94 -3.73 16.06
N LEU A 103 -2.09 -4.53 15.42
CA LEU A 103 -0.86 -5.07 16.01
C LEU A 103 0.15 -3.96 16.33
N ALA A 104 0.33 -2.98 15.44
CA ALA A 104 1.23 -1.85 15.67
C ALA A 104 0.79 -1.01 16.87
N ILE A 105 -0.51 -0.71 16.98
CA ILE A 105 -1.08 0.00 18.14
C ILE A 105 -0.90 -0.85 19.41
N SER A 106 -1.10 -2.17 19.31
CA SER A 106 -0.98 -3.06 20.46
C SER A 106 0.44 -3.11 21.02
N MET A 107 1.46 -3.00 20.17
CA MET A 107 2.86 -2.89 20.60
C MET A 107 3.13 -1.61 21.38
N PHE A 108 2.46 -0.50 21.05
CA PHE A 108 2.62 0.76 21.77
C PHE A 108 1.95 0.74 23.15
N PHE A 109 0.72 0.22 23.21
CA PHE A 109 -0.07 0.19 24.45
C PHE A 109 0.12 -1.08 25.29
N GLN A 110 0.92 -2.04 24.84
CA GLN A 110 1.21 -3.31 25.53
C GLN A 110 -0.07 -4.09 25.90
N ALA A 111 -1.05 -4.09 25.00
CA ALA A 111 -2.36 -4.74 25.20
C ALA A 111 -2.66 -5.75 24.08
N ARG A 112 -3.75 -6.53 24.19
CA ARG A 112 -4.11 -7.56 23.19
C ARG A 112 -4.58 -6.88 21.90
N TRP A 113 -3.97 -7.23 20.77
CA TRP A 113 -4.26 -6.62 19.47
C TRP A 113 -5.73 -6.60 19.02
N PRO A 114 -6.59 -7.60 19.32
CA PRO A 114 -7.98 -7.55 18.87
C PRO A 114 -8.76 -6.37 19.46
N LEU A 115 -8.32 -5.82 20.59
CA LEU A 115 -8.93 -4.65 21.22
C LEU A 115 -8.81 -3.38 20.36
N PHE A 116 -7.84 -3.35 19.44
CA PHE A 116 -7.59 -2.19 18.59
C PHE A 116 -8.23 -2.30 17.20
N ILE A 117 -8.84 -3.44 16.84
CA ILE A 117 -9.57 -3.60 15.58
C ILE A 117 -10.63 -2.50 15.40
N PRO A 118 -11.46 -2.15 16.40
CA PRO A 118 -12.45 -1.08 16.24
C PRO A 118 -11.81 0.28 15.95
N VAL A 119 -10.64 0.56 16.53
CA VAL A 119 -9.89 1.81 16.32
C VAL A 119 -9.35 1.86 14.90
N SER A 120 -8.70 0.79 14.43
CA SER A 120 -8.21 0.68 13.06
C SER A 120 -9.34 0.77 12.04
N MET A 121 -10.49 0.15 12.32
CA MET A 121 -11.68 0.26 11.46
C MET A 121 -12.25 1.68 11.46
N ALA A 122 -12.33 2.34 12.61
CA ALA A 122 -12.79 3.73 12.67
C ALA A 122 -11.89 4.64 11.82
N ILE A 123 -10.57 4.45 11.85
CA ILE A 123 -9.64 5.21 11.01
C ILE A 123 -9.93 4.95 9.52
N LEU A 124 -10.09 3.68 9.12
CA LEU A 124 -10.38 3.32 7.74
C LEU A 124 -11.70 3.96 7.23
N PHE A 125 -12.76 3.93 8.03
CA PHE A 125 -14.06 4.45 7.63
C PHE A 125 -14.19 5.98 7.75
N LEU A 126 -13.41 6.61 8.63
CA LEU A 126 -13.41 8.07 8.79
C LEU A 126 -12.46 8.78 7.82
N ALA A 127 -11.39 8.11 7.36
CA ALA A 127 -10.45 8.71 6.40
C ALA A 127 -11.13 9.26 5.12
N PRO A 128 -12.05 8.54 4.45
CA PRO A 128 -12.77 9.04 3.27
C PRO A 128 -13.64 10.27 3.51
N SER A 129 -14.00 10.57 4.77
CA SER A 129 -14.80 11.76 5.12
C SER A 129 -13.99 13.05 5.12
N VAL A 130 -12.66 12.96 5.04
CA VAL A 130 -11.77 14.12 5.04
C VAL A 130 -11.57 14.63 3.61
N THR A 131 -11.90 15.90 3.37
CA THR A 131 -11.82 16.50 2.02
C THR A 131 -10.79 17.64 1.93
N GLY A 132 -10.37 17.95 0.69
CA GLY A 132 -9.56 19.14 0.38
C GLY A 132 -8.16 19.12 1.00
N LYS A 133 -7.73 20.25 1.59
CA LYS A 133 -6.35 20.41 2.12
C LYS A 133 -6.02 19.45 3.28
N ARG A 134 -7.03 19.04 4.06
CA ARG A 134 -6.85 18.13 5.20
C ARG A 134 -6.53 16.71 4.74
N TRP A 135 -7.07 16.30 3.60
CA TRP A 135 -6.82 15.00 2.99
C TRP A 135 -5.36 14.84 2.56
N THR A 136 -4.81 15.85 1.85
CA THR A 136 -3.40 15.86 1.45
C THR A 136 -2.46 15.77 2.66
N ALA A 137 -2.79 16.44 3.77
CA ALA A 137 -2.01 16.37 5.00
C ALA A 137 -2.07 14.97 5.63
N VAL A 138 -3.23 14.31 5.63
CA VAL A 138 -3.37 12.92 6.13
C VAL A 138 -2.54 11.96 5.29
N ILE A 139 -2.55 12.09 3.97
CA ILE A 139 -1.74 11.24 3.06
C ILE A 139 -0.24 11.45 3.30
N LEU A 140 0.20 12.71 3.36
CA LEU A 140 1.61 13.02 3.63
C LEU A 140 2.05 12.60 5.04
N ALA A 141 1.17 12.69 6.04
CA ALA A 141 1.48 12.19 7.38
C ALA A 141 1.52 10.66 7.40
N GLY A 142 0.64 10.00 6.65
CA GLY A 142 0.59 8.54 6.51
C GLY A 142 1.79 7.95 5.78
N SER A 143 2.50 8.74 4.97
CA SER A 143 3.72 8.29 4.28
C SER A 143 4.99 8.37 5.13
N LEU A 144 5.05 9.25 6.13
CA LEU A 144 6.24 9.42 6.97
C LEU A 144 6.68 8.13 7.70
N PRO A 145 5.78 7.30 8.25
CA PRO A 145 6.14 6.01 8.84
C PRO A 145 6.93 5.10 7.91
N MET A 146 6.81 5.23 6.58
CA MET A 146 7.59 4.44 5.64
C MET A 146 9.09 4.70 5.72
N LEU A 147 9.51 5.88 6.20
CA LEU A 147 10.91 6.20 6.45
C LEU A 147 11.52 5.35 7.57
N ALA A 148 10.69 4.66 8.36
CA ALA A 148 11.18 3.71 9.36
C ALA A 148 11.93 2.53 8.73
N PHE A 149 11.58 2.09 7.52
CA PHE A 149 12.26 0.98 6.83
C PHE A 149 13.71 1.29 6.44
N PRO A 150 14.03 2.37 5.70
CA PRO A 150 15.40 2.73 5.43
C PRO A 150 16.16 3.10 6.71
N ALA A 151 15.51 3.73 7.69
CA ALA A 151 16.13 4.01 8.99
C ALA A 151 16.54 2.72 9.71
N ALA A 152 15.65 1.73 9.76
CA ALA A 152 15.92 0.41 10.35
C ALA A 152 17.05 -0.31 9.60
N ALA A 153 17.06 -0.26 8.26
CA ALA A 153 18.11 -0.85 7.44
C ALA A 153 19.48 -0.22 7.74
N VAL A 154 19.55 1.12 7.81
CA VAL A 154 20.79 1.84 8.15
C VAL A 154 21.25 1.49 9.57
N LEU A 155 20.36 1.51 10.55
CA LEU A 155 20.69 1.15 11.93
C LEU A 155 21.21 -0.29 12.03
N TYR A 156 20.61 -1.23 11.29
CA TYR A 156 21.05 -2.61 11.23
C TYR A 156 22.44 -2.76 10.61
N VAL A 157 22.74 -2.03 9.53
CA VAL A 157 24.10 -2.03 8.94
C VAL A 157 25.12 -1.45 9.91
N LEU A 158 24.80 -0.34 10.58
CA LEU A 158 25.71 0.32 11.51
C LEU A 158 25.98 -0.51 12.77
N HIS A 159 24.97 -1.13 13.37
CA HIS A 159 25.10 -1.88 14.64
C HIS A 159 25.34 -3.37 14.44
N GLY A 160 24.85 -3.98 13.36
CA GLY A 160 25.10 -5.39 13.02
C GLY A 160 26.54 -5.66 12.59
N SER A 161 27.27 -4.64 12.13
CA SER A 161 28.71 -4.73 11.82
C SER A 161 29.59 -4.80 13.08
N ALA A 162 29.13 -4.26 14.21
CA ALA A 162 29.86 -4.30 15.49
C ALA A 162 29.78 -5.67 16.18
N ALA A 163 28.72 -6.45 15.93
CA ALA A 163 28.52 -7.76 16.56
C ALA A 163 29.21 -8.93 15.84
N ARG A 164 29.75 -8.72 14.64
CA ARG A 164 30.47 -9.77 13.85
C ARG A 164 32.00 -9.69 13.96
N THR A 165 32.53 -8.82 14.83
CA THR A 165 33.97 -8.62 15.04
C THR A 165 34.47 -9.05 16.42
N VAL A 166 33.65 -9.79 17.18
CA VAL A 166 34.02 -10.45 18.44
C VAL A 166 33.91 -11.96 18.29
#